data_AF-A0A3N7HQT7-F1
#
_entry.id   AF-A0A3N7HQT7-F1
#
_cell.length_a   1.000
_cell.length_b   1.000
_cell.length_c   1.000
_cell.angle_alpha   90.00
_cell.angle_beta   90.00
_cell.angle_gamma   90.00
#
_symmetry.space_group_name_H-M   'P 1'
#
loop_
_entity.id
_entity.type
_entity.pdbx_description
1 polymer ?
#
loop_
_entity_poly.entity_id
_entity_poly.type
_entity_poly.pdbx_seq_one_letter_code
_entity_poly.pdbx_strand_id
1 'polypeptide(L)'
;MRTVPLILPFALVLGGCYTLDQPKFEQYVNERVSQGMSLSEAELRLAREGFTCEATSAAPAASCARTRQSVLPYSCIERVLLQSSEGRVTSVEVPKIACAGF
;
A
#
# COMPACT_ATOMS: atom_id res chain seq x y z
N MET A 1 -53.54 15.16 13.74
CA MET A 1 -52.20 15.28 14.35
C MET A 1 -51.36 14.13 13.82
N ARG A 2 -50.36 14.40 12.98
CA ARG A 2 -49.44 13.39 12.41
C ARG A 2 -48.05 13.66 12.97
N THR A 3 -47.56 12.79 13.86
CA THR A 3 -46.19 12.79 14.34
C THR A 3 -45.32 12.04 13.34
N VAL A 4 -44.49 12.77 12.59
CA VAL A 4 -43.48 12.21 11.69
C VAL A 4 -42.18 12.11 12.50
N PRO A 5 -41.62 10.90 12.74
CA PRO A 5 -40.32 10.79 13.39
C PRO A 5 -39.26 11.33 12.42
N LEU A 6 -38.55 12.38 12.86
CA LEU A 6 -37.39 12.96 12.20
C LEU A 6 -36.26 11.92 12.23
N ILE A 7 -36.19 11.08 11.20
CA ILE A 7 -35.05 10.18 10.98
C ILE A 7 -33.86 11.08 10.63
N LEU A 8 -32.99 11.32 11.61
CA LEU A 8 -31.67 11.92 11.38
C LEU A 8 -30.95 11.03 10.36
N PRO A 9 -30.65 11.49 9.15
CA PRO A 9 -29.69 10.79 8.32
C PRO A 9 -28.36 10.95 9.04
N PHE A 10 -27.84 9.84 9.58
CA PHE A 10 -26.45 9.73 9.97
C PHE A 10 -25.66 9.97 8.69
N ALA A 11 -25.30 11.24 8.44
CA ALA A 11 -24.43 11.63 7.37
C ALA A 11 -23.11 10.93 7.65
N LEU A 12 -22.90 9.79 6.98
CA LEU A 12 -21.57 9.21 6.80
C LEU A 12 -20.70 10.37 6.36
N VAL A 13 -19.81 10.78 7.27
CA VAL A 13 -18.74 11.71 6.98
C VAL A 13 -18.01 11.09 5.80
N LEU A 14 -18.26 11.62 4.62
CA LEU A 14 -17.45 11.39 3.44
C LEU A 14 -16.06 11.82 3.87
N GLY A 15 -15.24 10.86 4.31
CA GLY A 15 -13.81 11.05 4.46
C GLY A 15 -13.37 11.68 3.15
N GLY A 16 -12.94 12.94 3.24
CA GLY A 16 -12.65 13.75 2.06
C GLY A 16 -11.77 12.94 1.13
N CYS A 17 -12.03 13.02 -0.17
CA CYS A 17 -11.22 12.39 -1.21
C CYS A 17 -9.80 12.98 -1.20
N TYR A 18 -9.00 12.67 -0.18
CA TYR A 18 -7.56 12.72 -0.28
C TYR A 18 -7.19 11.51 -1.13
N THR A 19 -7.25 11.70 -2.45
CA THR A 19 -6.91 10.66 -3.41
C THR A 19 -5.42 10.43 -3.32
N LEU A 20 -5.03 9.44 -2.54
CA LEU A 20 -3.73 8.82 -2.72
C LEU A 20 -3.64 8.33 -4.16
N ASP A 21 -2.55 8.70 -4.80
CA ASP A 21 -2.33 8.42 -6.21
C ASP A 21 -1.81 6.99 -6.38
N GLN A 22 -2.73 6.02 -6.27
CA GLN A 22 -2.45 4.60 -6.45
C GLN A 22 -1.76 4.31 -7.80
N PRO A 23 -2.23 4.85 -8.95
CA PRO A 23 -1.56 4.62 -10.23
C PRO A 23 -0.11 5.12 -10.24
N LYS A 24 0.14 6.30 -9.66
CA LYS A 24 1.51 6.83 -9.53
C LYS A 24 2.38 5.97 -8.63
N PHE A 25 1.82 5.42 -7.55
CA PHE A 25 2.54 4.48 -6.69
C PHE A 25 2.89 3.18 -7.44
N GLU A 26 1.94 2.59 -8.16
CA GLU A 26 2.16 1.40 -8.98
C GLU A 26 3.25 1.63 -10.04
N GLN A 27 3.19 2.76 -10.76
CA GLN A 27 4.22 3.13 -11.71
C GLN A 27 5.59 3.30 -11.04
N TYR A 28 5.63 4.01 -9.92
CA TYR A 28 6.87 4.25 -9.16
C TYR A 28 7.55 2.94 -8.72
N VAL A 29 6.77 1.92 -8.32
CA VAL A 29 7.28 0.59 -7.96
C VAL A 29 7.80 -0.14 -9.20
N ASN A 30 7.03 -0.15 -10.29
CA ASN A 30 7.40 -0.83 -11.54
C ASN A 30 8.67 -0.27 -12.20
N GLU A 31 8.95 1.03 -12.01
CA GLU A 31 10.20 1.66 -12.47
C GLU A 31 11.44 1.21 -11.68
N ARG A 32 11.24 0.64 -10.48
CA ARG A 32 12.33 0.30 -9.55
C ARG A 32 12.58 -1.19 -9.45
N VAL A 33 11.50 -1.96 -9.48
CA VAL A 33 11.52 -3.41 -9.36
C VAL A 33 10.85 -4.00 -10.60
N SER A 34 11.49 -5.00 -11.18
CA SER A 34 11.00 -5.67 -12.38
C SER A 34 11.16 -7.18 -12.24
N GLN A 35 10.32 -7.93 -12.95
CA GLN A 35 10.44 -9.39 -13.03
C GLN A 35 11.83 -9.79 -13.56
N GLY A 36 12.36 -10.90 -13.05
CA GLY A 36 13.69 -11.43 -13.38
C GLY A 36 14.85 -10.85 -12.56
N MET A 37 14.64 -9.73 -11.86
CA MET A 37 15.58 -9.17 -10.88
C MET A 37 15.82 -10.16 -9.74
N SER A 38 17.01 -10.19 -9.14
CA SER A 38 17.21 -10.98 -7.92
C SER A 38 16.37 -10.40 -6.78
N LEU A 39 15.82 -11.27 -5.92
CA LEU A 39 15.00 -10.85 -4.79
C LEU A 39 15.75 -9.88 -3.88
N SER A 40 17.02 -10.16 -3.58
CA SER A 40 17.86 -9.30 -2.75
C SER A 40 18.11 -7.92 -3.36
N GLU A 41 18.27 -7.82 -4.69
CA GLU A 41 18.42 -6.51 -5.36
C GLU A 41 17.10 -5.73 -5.31
N ALA A 42 15.97 -6.39 -5.50
CA ALA A 42 14.65 -5.76 -5.42
C ALA A 42 14.37 -5.20 -4.01
N GLU A 43 14.62 -6.00 -2.97
CA GLU A 43 14.51 -5.55 -1.58
C GLU A 43 15.43 -4.38 -1.28
N LEU A 44 16.69 -4.44 -1.74
CA LEU A 44 17.67 -3.39 -1.49
C LEU A 44 17.31 -2.08 -2.20
N ARG A 45 16.72 -2.14 -3.40
CA ARG A 45 16.17 -0.96 -4.08
C ARG A 45 14.99 -0.37 -3.34
N LEU A 46 14.05 -1.19 -2.90
CA LEU A 46 12.91 -0.73 -2.10
C LEU A 46 13.37 -0.14 -0.76
N ALA A 47 14.38 -0.74 -0.11
CA ALA A 47 14.96 -0.22 1.12
C ALA A 47 15.56 1.18 0.94
N ARG A 48 16.25 1.44 -0.17
CA ARG A 48 16.77 2.79 -0.51
C ARG A 48 15.66 3.84 -0.69
N GLU A 49 14.44 3.40 -0.98
CA GLU A 49 13.25 4.24 -1.14
C GLU A 49 12.44 4.37 0.16
N GLY A 50 12.99 3.89 1.28
CA GLY A 50 12.41 3.98 2.61
C GLY A 50 11.41 2.88 2.95
N PHE A 51 11.38 1.77 2.19
CA PHE A 51 10.61 0.59 2.57
C PHE A 51 11.37 -0.28 3.57
N THR A 52 10.64 -0.85 4.52
CA THR A 52 11.13 -1.96 5.34
C THR A 52 10.63 -3.25 4.74
N CYS A 53 11.54 -4.16 4.38
CA CYS A 53 11.22 -5.46 3.80
C CYS A 53 11.37 -6.57 4.82
N GLU A 54 10.33 -7.40 4.92
CA GLU A 54 10.32 -8.62 5.71
C GLU A 54 10.32 -9.81 4.77
N ALA A 55 11.37 -10.62 4.84
CA ALA A 55 11.42 -11.89 4.12
C ALA A 55 10.47 -12.89 4.79
N THR A 56 9.70 -13.59 3.97
CA THR A 56 8.70 -14.56 4.43
C THR A 56 9.02 -15.93 3.85
N SER A 57 8.90 -16.97 4.68
CA SER A 57 9.14 -18.37 4.26
C SER A 57 7.99 -18.97 3.44
N ALA A 58 6.88 -18.23 3.30
CA ALA A 58 5.71 -18.55 2.49
C ALA A 58 5.50 -17.47 1.42
N ALA A 59 4.52 -17.61 0.52
CA ALA A 59 4.17 -16.56 -0.44
C ALA A 59 3.49 -15.38 0.27
N PRO A 60 3.86 -14.11 -0.01
CA PRO A 60 4.91 -13.66 -0.93
C PRO A 60 6.32 -13.90 -0.36
N ALA A 61 7.34 -14.05 -1.21
CA ALA A 61 8.71 -14.26 -0.74
C ALA A 61 9.25 -13.08 0.09
N ALA A 62 8.79 -11.86 -0.19
CA ALA A 62 9.05 -10.70 0.65
C ALA A 62 7.87 -9.73 0.67
N SER A 63 7.69 -9.06 1.80
CA SER A 63 6.69 -8.01 2.01
C SER A 63 7.39 -6.73 2.41
N CYS A 64 7.37 -5.73 1.53
CA CYS A 64 8.00 -4.44 1.75
C CYS A 64 6.93 -3.38 2.01
N ALA A 65 7.04 -2.64 3.12
CA ALA A 65 6.08 -1.59 3.47
C ALA A 65 6.77 -0.29 3.88
N ARG A 66 6.12 0.84 3.60
CA ARG A 66 6.49 2.14 4.18
C ARG A 66 5.27 2.91 4.62
N THR A 67 5.40 3.62 5.73
CA THR A 67 4.37 4.53 6.23
C THR A 67 4.58 5.91 5.63
N ARG A 68 3.55 6.43 4.98
CA ARG A 68 3.43 7.83 4.56
C ARG A 68 2.55 8.56 5.56
N GLN A 69 3.11 9.54 6.24
CA GLN A 69 2.29 10.53 6.94
C GLN A 69 1.54 11.35 5.89
N SER A 70 0.21 11.35 5.96
CA SER A 70 -0.61 12.27 5.20
C SER A 70 -1.00 13.46 6.10
N VAL A 71 -1.97 14.26 5.68
CA VAL A 71 -2.48 15.37 6.48
C VAL A 71 -2.98 14.79 7.82
N LEU A 72 -2.45 15.30 8.94
CA LEU A 72 -2.85 14.91 10.29
C LEU A 72 -4.40 14.91 10.40
N PRO A 73 -5.03 13.87 10.95
CA PRO A 73 -4.49 12.76 11.75
C PRO A 73 -4.26 11.45 10.95
N TYR A 74 -4.15 11.49 9.62
CA TYR A 74 -4.12 10.29 8.80
C TYR A 74 -2.69 9.77 8.56
N SER A 75 -2.55 8.44 8.58
CA SER A 75 -1.35 7.72 8.15
C SER A 75 -1.73 6.68 7.11
N CYS A 76 -0.90 6.52 6.09
CA CYS A 76 -1.13 5.60 5.00
C CYS A 76 0.04 4.63 4.85
N ILE A 77 -0.24 3.38 4.53
CA ILE A 77 0.75 2.32 4.32
C ILE A 77 0.77 1.98 2.84
N GLU A 78 1.92 2.21 2.22
CA GLU A 78 2.25 1.71 0.89
C GLU A 78 2.95 0.35 1.05
N ARG A 79 2.45 -0.68 0.36
CA ARG A 79 3.01 -2.04 0.42
C ARG A 79 3.35 -2.55 -0.97
N VAL A 80 4.41 -3.34 -1.05
CA VAL A 80 4.85 -4.07 -2.24
C VAL A 80 5.09 -5.52 -1.82
N LEU A 81 4.47 -6.46 -2.50
CA LEU A 81 4.69 -7.89 -2.28
C LEU A 81 5.49 -8.45 -3.44
N LEU A 82 6.59 -9.13 -3.12
CA LEU A 82 7.47 -9.75 -4.10
C LEU A 82 7.28 -11.25 -4.07
N GLN A 83 6.83 -11.82 -5.19
CA GLN A 83 6.89 -13.26 -5.41
C GLN A 83 8.26 -13.60 -6.00
N SER A 84 8.84 -14.72 -5.59
CA SER A 84 10.10 -15.18 -6.15
C SER A 84 10.13 -16.67 -6.40
N SER A 85 10.92 -17.08 -7.39
CA SER A 85 11.30 -18.47 -7.64
C SER A 85 12.80 -18.51 -7.88
N GLU A 86 13.51 -19.45 -7.24
CA GLU A 86 14.97 -19.59 -7.36
C GLU A 86 15.75 -18.29 -7.10
N GLY A 87 15.26 -17.46 -6.17
CA GLY A 87 15.88 -16.19 -5.81
C GLY A 87 15.67 -15.04 -6.80
N ARG A 88 14.79 -15.21 -7.80
CA ARG A 88 14.42 -14.16 -8.77
C ARG A 88 12.96 -13.77 -8.64
N VAL A 89 12.67 -12.49 -8.78
CA VAL A 89 11.32 -11.93 -8.74
C VAL A 89 10.53 -12.45 -9.94
N THR A 90 9.40 -13.09 -9.67
CA THR A 90 8.48 -13.61 -10.71
C THR A 90 7.23 -12.74 -10.84
N SER A 91 6.83 -12.09 -9.75
CA SER A 91 5.70 -11.17 -9.73
C SER A 91 5.94 -10.06 -8.71
N VAL A 92 5.44 -8.87 -9.05
CA VAL A 92 5.41 -7.71 -8.17
C VAL A 92 3.95 -7.33 -8.01
N GLU A 93 3.43 -7.46 -6.80
CA GLU A 93 2.06 -7.06 -6.48
C GLU A 93 2.10 -5.77 -5.66
N VAL A 94 1.24 -4.82 -6.03
CA VAL A 94 1.13 -3.53 -5.35
C VAL A 94 -0.30 -3.42 -4.80
N PRO A 95 -0.54 -3.85 -3.55
CA PRO A 95 -1.84 -3.72 -2.92
C PRO A 95 -2.34 -2.27 -2.88
N LYS A 96 -3.65 -2.11 -2.65
CA LYS A 96 -4.25 -0.79 -2.43
C LYS A 96 -3.62 -0.12 -1.21
N ILE A 97 -3.26 1.15 -1.35
CA ILE A 97 -2.77 1.95 -0.23
C ILE A 97 -3.84 1.99 0.85
N ALA A 98 -3.47 1.56 2.05
CA ALA A 98 -4.37 1.52 3.20
C ALA A 98 -4.10 2.72 4.10
N CYS A 99 -5.13 3.49 4.46
CA CYS A 99 -5.00 4.58 5.42
C CYS A 99 -5.85 4.34 6.66
N ALA A 100 -5.30 4.74 7.80
CA ALA A 100 -6.02 4.86 9.05
C ALA A 100 -5.76 6.25 9.63
N GLY A 101 -6.84 6.90 10.08
CA GLY A 101 -6.78 8.10 10.90
C GLY A 101 -7.23 7.79 12.32
N PHE A 102 -6.76 8.60 13.26
CA PHE A 102 -7.29 8.65 14.63
C PHE A 102 -8.46 9.62 14.72
#